data_AF-A0A126RC54-F1
#
_entry.id   AF-A0A126RC54-F1
#
_cell.length_a   1.000
_cell.length_b   1.000
_cell.length_c   1.000
_cell.angle_alpha   90.00
_cell.angle_beta   90.00
_cell.angle_gamma   90.00
#
_symmetry.space_group_name_H-M   'P 1'
#
loop_
_entity.id
_entity.type
_entity.pdbx_description
1 polymer ?
#
loop_
_entity_poly.entity_id
_entity_poly.type
_entity_poly.pdbx_seq_one_letter_code
_entity_poly.pdbx_strand_id
1 'polypeptide(L)'
;MRAARRGHRSGNARVSTVPDLKTLDAAAAMDVVDRFDLPTLLAASEAMTLEGKGALVTYSRKIFIPLTQLCRDVCHYCTFAVPRSRRPAQPASICPAPTFSP
;
A
#
# COMPACT_ATOMS: atom_id res chain seq x y z
N MET A 1 35.34 8.57 23.60
CA MET A 1 35.09 10.02 23.74
C MET A 1 34.53 10.57 22.44
N ARG A 2 33.50 11.43 22.54
CA ARG A 2 32.76 12.13 21.45
C ARG A 2 31.79 11.25 20.65
N ALA A 3 30.51 11.57 20.49
CA ALA A 3 29.72 12.66 21.05
C ALA A 3 28.24 12.30 20.98
N ALA A 4 27.51 12.59 22.07
CA ALA A 4 26.08 12.72 22.06
C ALA A 4 25.65 13.74 21.00
N ARG A 5 24.91 13.29 19.99
CA ARG A 5 24.03 14.14 19.18
C ARG A 5 22.66 14.06 19.88
N ARG A 6 22.51 14.78 21.00
CA ARG A 6 21.76 16.04 21.09
C ARG A 6 20.45 15.96 20.30
N GLY A 7 19.38 15.86 21.10
CA GLY A 7 18.05 15.54 20.65
C GLY A 7 17.48 16.56 19.67
N HIS A 8 16.76 16.03 18.70
CA HIS A 8 15.60 16.70 18.17
C HIS A 8 14.39 16.29 19.01
N ARG A 9 14.31 16.81 20.24
CA ARG A 9 13.05 16.87 20.99
C ARG A 9 12.32 18.11 20.48
N SER A 10 11.52 17.94 19.43
CA SER A 10 10.59 18.94 18.93
C SER A 10 9.49 18.20 18.20
N GLY A 11 8.27 18.07 18.68
CA GLY A 11 7.64 18.52 19.90
C GLY A 11 6.31 17.80 19.93
N ASN A 12 6.01 17.12 21.04
CA ASN A 12 4.76 16.43 21.29
C ASN A 12 3.60 17.44 21.54
N ALA A 13 3.49 18.48 20.71
CA ALA A 13 2.63 19.63 20.99
C ALA A 13 1.55 19.86 19.92
N ARG A 14 1.53 19.10 18.81
CA ARG A 14 0.44 19.18 17.80
C ARG A 14 -0.08 17.84 17.29
N VAL A 15 0.47 16.70 17.70
CA VAL A 15 -0.13 15.39 17.37
C VAL A 15 -1.51 15.23 18.04
N SER A 16 -1.78 16.01 19.08
CA SER A 16 -2.98 15.93 19.90
C SER A 16 -4.27 16.45 19.24
N THR A 17 -4.23 17.03 18.02
CA THR A 17 -5.41 17.63 17.38
C THR A 17 -6.03 16.77 16.29
N VAL A 18 -5.29 15.79 15.77
CA VAL A 18 -5.86 14.86 14.78
C VAL A 18 -6.72 13.84 15.54
N PRO A 19 -8.00 13.65 15.16
CA PRO A 19 -8.86 12.67 15.82
C PRO A 19 -8.30 11.25 15.65
N ASP A 20 -8.70 10.32 16.53
CA ASP A 20 -8.29 8.92 16.40
C ASP A 20 -8.80 8.33 15.08
N LEU A 21 -7.87 7.96 14.19
CA LEU A 21 -8.19 7.44 12.85
C LEU A 21 -8.75 6.01 12.89
N LYS A 22 -8.66 5.29 14.02
CA LYS A 22 -8.96 3.85 14.11
C LYS A 22 -10.43 3.52 13.87
N THR A 23 -11.35 4.44 14.14
CA THR A 23 -12.80 4.18 14.10
C THR A 23 -13.57 5.20 13.26
N LEU A 24 -12.90 5.90 12.34
CA LEU A 24 -13.57 6.87 11.48
C LEU A 24 -14.48 6.18 10.47
N ASP A 25 -15.67 6.74 10.27
CA ASP A 25 -16.47 6.44 9.09
C ASP A 25 -15.89 7.13 7.84
N ALA A 26 -16.45 6.79 6.68
CA ALA A 26 -15.96 7.32 5.41
C ALA A 26 -16.08 8.85 5.30
N ALA A 27 -17.12 9.45 5.87
CA ALA A 27 -17.33 10.89 5.80
C ALA A 27 -16.33 11.65 6.68
N ALA A 28 -16.11 11.17 7.91
CA ALA A 28 -15.14 11.73 8.83
C ALA A 28 -13.69 11.56 8.33
N ALA A 29 -13.38 10.46 7.64
CA ALA A 29 -12.07 10.28 7.02
C ALA A 29 -11.79 11.33 5.92
N MET A 30 -12.78 11.64 5.07
CA MET A 30 -12.64 12.66 4.04
C MET A 30 -12.45 14.06 4.64
N ASP A 31 -13.24 14.40 5.67
CA ASP A 31 -13.13 15.67 6.38
C ASP A 31 -11.75 15.87 7.04
N VAL A 32 -11.13 14.79 7.55
CA VAL A 32 -9.75 14.84 8.06
C VAL A 32 -8.74 15.12 6.96
N VAL A 33 -8.89 14.49 5.79
CA VAL A 33 -8.00 14.72 4.64
C VAL A 33 -8.08 16.16 4.13
N ASP A 34 -9.27 16.75 4.13
CA ASP A 34 -9.49 18.12 3.66
C ASP A 34 -8.99 19.18 4.67
N ARG A 35 -9.05 18.88 5.97
CA ARG A 35 -8.75 19.84 7.04
C ARG A 35 -7.27 19.93 7.42
N PHE A 36 -6.51 18.84 7.28
CA PHE A 36 -5.13 18.75 7.77
C PHE A 36 -4.14 18.62 6.63
N ASP A 37 -2.97 19.25 6.79
CA ASP A 37 -1.87 19.14 5.85
C ASP A 37 -1.12 17.81 5.98
N LEU A 38 -0.48 17.40 4.87
CA LEU A 38 0.23 16.12 4.79
C LEU A 38 1.27 15.91 5.91
N PRO A 39 2.13 16.88 6.26
CA PRO A 39 3.07 16.72 7.38
C PRO A 39 2.40 16.39 8.72
N THR A 40 1.26 17.02 9.02
CA THR A 40 0.51 16.77 10.25
C THR A 40 -0.08 15.36 10.26
N LEU A 41 -0.63 14.91 9.14
CA LEU A 41 -1.17 13.55 9.00
C LEU A 41 -0.09 12.48 9.12
N LEU A 42 1.10 12.72 8.56
CA LEU A 42 2.24 11.80 8.67
C LEU A 42 2.73 11.67 10.11
N ALA A 43 2.87 12.80 10.83
CA ALA A 43 3.30 12.78 12.23
C ALA A 43 2.30 12.04 13.14
N ALA A 44 1.00 12.24 12.93
CA ALA A 44 -0.03 11.50 13.65
C ALA A 44 0.01 10.00 13.32
N SER A 45 0.13 9.65 12.04
CA SER A 45 0.20 8.26 11.57
C SER A 45 1.42 7.51 12.13
N GLU A 46 2.58 8.18 12.21
CA GLU A 46 3.79 7.63 12.82
C GLU A 46 3.57 7.33 14.31
N ALA A 47 3.03 8.29 15.06
CA ALA A 47 2.75 8.10 16.49
C ALA A 47 1.81 6.91 16.73
N MET A 48 0.72 6.79 15.98
CA MET A 48 -0.21 5.66 16.08
C MET A 48 0.42 4.33 15.67
N THR A 49 1.28 4.34 14.65
CA THR A 49 2.00 3.13 14.20
C THR A 49 2.95 2.64 15.28
N LEU A 50 3.71 3.55 15.89
CA LEU A 50 4.65 3.21 16.97
C LEU A 50 3.94 2.74 18.24
N GLU A 51 2.79 3.32 18.58
CA GLU A 51 1.98 2.87 19.73
C GLU A 51 1.37 1.48 19.48
N GLY A 52 0.84 1.22 18.28
CA GLY A 52 0.12 -0.01 17.97
C GLY A 52 1.01 -1.18 17.53
N LYS A 53 1.90 -0.95 16.55
CA LYS A 53 2.75 -1.98 15.92
C LYS A 53 4.22 -1.89 16.35
N GLY A 54 4.62 -0.80 16.99
CA GLY A 54 6.02 -0.53 17.33
C GLY A 54 6.87 -0.18 16.10
N ALA A 55 8.19 -0.23 16.29
CA ALA A 55 9.17 0.07 15.22
C ALA A 55 9.49 -1.16 14.33
N LEU A 56 8.81 -2.29 14.54
CA LEU A 56 9.08 -3.53 13.80
C LEU A 56 8.40 -3.50 12.42
N VAL A 57 9.19 -3.59 11.37
CA VAL A 57 8.70 -3.73 9.99
C VAL A 57 8.64 -5.21 9.61
N THR A 58 7.45 -5.69 9.27
CA THR A 58 7.26 -7.05 8.75
C THR A 58 7.47 -7.09 7.25
N TYR A 59 8.07 -8.18 6.76
CA TYR A 59 8.37 -8.37 5.35
C TYR A 59 7.89 -9.74 4.90
N SER A 60 7.14 -9.78 3.79
CA SER A 60 6.69 -11.02 3.16
C SER A 60 7.45 -11.23 1.86
N ARG A 61 8.22 -12.34 1.79
CA ARG A 61 8.92 -12.75 0.57
C ARG A 61 7.92 -13.33 -0.42
N LYS A 62 7.40 -12.48 -1.31
CA LYS A 62 6.48 -12.90 -2.37
C LYS A 62 7.26 -13.40 -3.59
N ILE A 63 7.27 -14.71 -3.80
CA ILE A 63 7.58 -15.28 -5.11
C ILE A 63 6.28 -15.39 -5.91
N PHE A 64 6.26 -14.78 -7.10
CA PHE A 64 5.09 -14.85 -7.98
C PHE A 64 5.26 -16.02 -8.94
N ILE A 65 4.44 -17.06 -8.78
CA ILE A 65 4.43 -18.25 -9.65
C ILE A 65 3.17 -18.16 -10.53
N PRO A 66 3.29 -17.79 -11.83
CA PRO A 66 2.12 -17.68 -12.72
C PRO A 66 1.65 -19.06 -13.15
N LEU A 67 0.80 -19.70 -12.34
CA LEU A 67 0.26 -21.04 -12.64
C LEU A 67 -0.67 -21.04 -13.86
N THR A 68 -1.46 -19.97 -14.05
CA THR A 68 -2.32 -19.79 -15.24
C THR A 68 -2.44 -18.30 -15.58
N GLN A 69 -2.72 -17.99 -16.84
CA GLN A 69 -3.17 -16.65 -17.27
C GLN A 69 -4.69 -16.62 -17.53
N LEU A 70 -5.43 -17.53 -16.90
CA LEU A 70 -6.87 -17.67 -17.09
C LEU A 70 -7.61 -16.89 -15.98
N CYS A 71 -7.77 -15.58 -16.17
CA CYS A 71 -8.65 -14.79 -15.31
C CYS A 71 -10.12 -14.84 -15.79
N ARG A 72 -11.06 -15.02 -14.86
CA ARG A 72 -12.51 -14.93 -15.11
C ARG A 72 -13.00 -13.47 -15.05
N ASP A 73 -12.37 -12.66 -14.22
CA ASP A 73 -12.73 -11.26 -13.96
C ASP A 73 -12.07 -10.29 -14.95
N VAL A 74 -12.63 -9.08 -15.02
CA VAL A 74 -12.16 -7.98 -15.89
C VAL A 74 -11.54 -6.85 -15.07
N CYS A 75 -10.51 -7.19 -14.29
CA CYS A 75 -9.79 -6.20 -13.49
C CYS A 75 -8.97 -5.27 -14.40
N HIS A 76 -9.29 -3.97 -14.43
CA HIS A 76 -8.59 -2.98 -15.26
C HIS A 76 -7.12 -2.75 -14.89
N TYR A 77 -6.72 -3.16 -13.68
CA TYR A 77 -5.34 -3.05 -13.19
C TYR A 77 -4.53 -4.35 -13.36
N CYS A 78 -5.16 -5.47 -13.75
CA CYS A 78 -4.51 -6.77 -13.79
C CYS A 78 -4.02 -7.09 -15.21
N THR A 79 -2.74 -7.47 -15.34
CA THR A 79 -2.15 -7.84 -16.64
C THR A 79 -2.66 -9.16 -17.20
N PHE A 80 -3.27 -10.03 -16.38
CA PHE A 80 -3.88 -11.29 -16.84
C PHE A 80 -5.34 -11.15 -17.29
N ALA A 81 -5.97 -10.00 -17.02
CA ALA A 81 -7.37 -9.76 -17.37
C ALA A 81 -7.50 -9.46 -18.87
N VAL A 82 -7.55 -10.51 -19.69
CA VAL A 82 -7.81 -10.40 -21.13
C VAL A 82 -9.29 -10.69 -21.41
N PRO A 83 -10.04 -9.73 -21.99
CA PRO A 83 -11.44 -9.95 -22.37
C PRO A 83 -11.59 -11.18 -23.25
N ARG A 84 -12.64 -11.99 -23.02
CA ARG A 84 -12.88 -13.23 -23.79
C ARG A 84 -12.98 -12.97 -25.30
N SER A 85 -13.50 -11.81 -25.70
CA SER A 85 -13.62 -11.40 -27.12
C SER A 85 -12.27 -11.16 -27.81
N ARG A 86 -11.21 -10.87 -27.06
CA ARG A 86 -9.86 -10.61 -27.57
C ARG A 86 -8.92 -11.80 -27.38
N ARG A 87 -9.43 -12.93 -26.89
CA ARG A 87 -8.60 -14.10 -26.65
C ARG A 87 -8.46 -14.90 -27.95
N PRO A 88 -7.23 -15.09 -28.47
CA PRO A 88 -7.03 -16.00 -29.59
C PRO A 88 -7.46 -17.42 -29.18
N ALA A 89 -8.11 -18.15 -30.09
CA ALA A 89 -8.47 -19.55 -29.87
C ALA A 89 -7.18 -20.39 -29.78
N GLN A 90 -6.66 -20.55 -28.56
CA GLN A 90 -5.45 -21.30 -28.27
C GLN A 90 -5.81 -22.75 -27.92
N PRO A 91 -5.15 -23.76 -28.52
CA PRO A 91 -5.38 -25.15 -28.16
C PRO A 91 -5.00 -25.41 -26.70
N ALA A 92 -5.66 -26.40 -26.08
CA ALA A 92 -5.56 -26.70 -24.65
C ALA A 92 -4.20 -27.26 -24.18
N SER A 93 -3.19 -27.33 -25.05
CA SER A 93 -1.84 -27.75 -24.69
C SER A 93 -0.81 -26.71 -25.15
N ILE A 94 0.06 -26.38 -24.20
CA ILE A 94 1.30 -25.61 -24.37
C ILE A 94 1.05 -24.12 -24.62
N CYS A 95 1.11 -23.36 -23.54
CA CYS A 95 1.37 -21.92 -23.60
C CYS A 95 2.59 -21.66 -24.51
N PRO A 96 2.46 -20.89 -25.61
CA PRO A 96 3.66 -20.35 -26.23
C PRO A 96 4.31 -19.40 -25.22
N ALA A 97 5.63 -19.53 -25.08
CA ALA A 97 6.42 -18.68 -24.19
C ALA A 97 6.14 -17.19 -24.47
N PRO A 98 6.21 -16.31 -23.45
CA PRO A 98 6.17 -14.88 -23.70
C PRO A 98 7.36 -14.53 -24.61
N THR A 99 7.08 -14.10 -25.84
CA THR A 99 8.04 -13.34 -26.63
C THR A 99 8.21 -12.01 -25.92
N PHE A 100 9.13 -11.97 -24.96
CA PHE A 100 9.61 -10.74 -24.36
C PHE A 100 10.45 -10.05 -25.45
N SER A 101 9.79 -9.25 -26.30
CA SER A 101 10.48 -8.36 -27.22
C SER A 101 11.16 -7.27 -26.39
N PRO A 102 12.46 -6.98 -26.60
CA PRO A 102 13.16 -5.90 -25.89
C PRO A 102 12.52 -4.53 -26.18
#